data_AF-A0A8S4BQK0-F1
#
_entry.id   AF-A0A8S4BQK0-F1
#
_cell.length_a   1.000
_cell.length_b   1.000
_cell.length_c   1.000
_cell.angle_alpha   90.00
_cell.angle_beta   90.00
_cell.angle_gamma   90.00
#
_symmetry.space_group_name_H-M   'P 1'
#
loop_
_entity.id
_entity.type
_entity.pdbx_description
1 polymer ?
#
loop_
_entity_poly.entity_id
_entity_poly.type
_entity_poly.pdbx_seq_one_letter_code
_entity_poly.pdbx_strand_id
1 'polypeptide(L)' 'MVYSPVPVALVFLLYLCVVWAGPRLMRSRGPVDLKAVLILYNFSMFLVTSWLSNYSLLCQPVDYSSSPLAMRVRC' A
#
# COMPACT_ATOMS: atom_id res chain seq x y z
N MET A 1 -0.84 17.59 -2.75
CA MET A 1 -0.17 18.43 -1.74
C MET A 1 -0.47 17.86 -0.37
N VAL A 2 0.55 17.40 0.35
CA VAL A 2 0.39 17.04 1.77
C VAL A 2 0.40 18.37 2.52
N TYR A 3 -0.78 18.86 2.90
CA TYR A 3 -0.96 20.23 3.40
C TYR A 3 -0.33 20.47 4.77
N SER A 4 -0.09 19.40 5.53
CA SER A 4 0.61 19.47 6.81
C SER A 4 1.31 18.13 7.09
N PRO A 5 2.56 18.11 7.61
CA PRO A 5 3.27 16.87 7.94
C PRO A 5 2.70 16.18 9.19
N VAL A 6 1.87 16.88 9.96
CA VAL A 6 1.23 16.41 11.20
C VAL A 6 0.41 15.12 11.01
N PRO A 7 -0.54 15.01 10.06
CA PRO A 7 -1.29 13.78 9.83
C PRO A 7 -0.40 12.59 9.47
N VAL A 8 0.65 12.82 8.68
CA VAL A 8 1.58 11.75 8.30
C VAL A 8 2.38 11.30 9.53
N ALA A 9 2.96 12.24 10.27
CA ALA A 9 3.71 11.94 11.50
C ALA A 9 2.84 11.21 12.53
N LEU A 10 1.59 11.61 12.70
CA LEU A 10 0.64 10.96 13.60
C LEU A 10 0.37 9.51 13.21
N VAL A 11 0.12 9.23 11.92
CA VAL A 11 -0.07 7.86 11.43
C VAL A 11 1.17 7.00 11.67
N PHE A 12 2.37 7.54 11.42
CA PHE A 12 3.62 6.81 11.68
C PHE A 12 3.80 6.50 13.17
N LEU A 13 3.55 7.47 14.05
CA LEU A 13 3.65 7.26 15.50
C LEU A 13 2.65 6.21 15.98
N LEU A 14 1.39 6.28 15.52
CA LEU A 14 0.38 5.26 15.84
C LEU A 14 0.80 3.87 15.34
N TYR A 15 1.31 3.77 14.11
CA TYR A 15 1.81 2.51 13.55
C TYR A 15 2.93 1.92 14.42
N LEU A 16 3.93 2.72 14.79
CA LEU A 16 5.03 2.28 15.64
C LEU A 16 4.54 1.85 17.04
N CYS A 17 3.60 2.59 17.64
CA CYS A 17 2.98 2.21 18.90
C CYS A 17 2.27 0.85 18.81
N VAL A 18 1.50 0.61 17.73
CA VAL A 18 0.81 -0.67 17.50
C VAL A 18 1.81 -1.81 17.25
N VAL A 19 2.86 -1.58 16.47
CA VAL A 19 3.90 -2.59 16.21
C VAL A 19 4.67 -2.96 17.47
N TRP A 20 4.89 -2.01 18.38
CA TRP A 20 5.53 -2.29 19.66
C TRP A 20 4.59 -2.94 20.68
N ALA A 21 3.33 -2.54 20.70
CA ALA A 21 2.30 -3.14 21.55
C ALA A 21 1.86 -4.53 21.07
N GLY A 22 1.92 -4.81 19.77
CA GLY A 22 1.49 -6.05 19.14
C GLY A 22 2.15 -7.30 19.73
N PRO A 23 3.50 -7.39 19.78
CA PRO A 23 4.21 -8.50 20.40
C PRO A 23 3.91 -8.67 21.89
N ARG A 24 3.67 -7.56 22.61
CA ARG A 24 3.30 -7.60 24.04
C ARG A 24 1.91 -8.19 24.24
N LEU A 25 0.96 -7.85 23.37
CA LEU A 25 -0.40 -8.39 23.39
C LEU A 25 -0.47 -9.84 22.89
N MET A 26 0.35 -10.19 21.90
CA MET A 26 0.49 -11.56 21.36
C MET A 26 1.24 -12.51 22.31
N ARG A 27 1.85 -12.01 23.39
CA ARG A 27 2.50 -12.85 24.40
C ARG A 27 1.50 -13.67 25.23
N SER A 28 0.23 -13.28 25.29
CA SER A 28 -0.82 -13.96 26.05
C SER A 28 -1.88 -14.66 25.19
N ARG A 29 -1.72 -14.67 23.85
CA ARG A 29 -2.68 -15.23 22.89
C ARG A 29 -1.95 -16.02 21.80
N GLY A 30 -2.53 -17.14 21.36
CA GLY A 30 -1.99 -17.94 20.26
C GLY A 30 -1.97 -17.20 18.92
N PRO A 31 -1.23 -17.71 17.91
CA PRO A 31 -1.15 -17.10 16.60
C PRO A 31 -2.53 -17.01 15.96
N VAL A 32 -2.87 -15.83 15.43
CA VAL A 32 -4.11 -15.61 14.70
C VAL A 32 -3.95 -16.21 13.29
N ASP A 33 -4.94 -16.96 12.82
CA ASP A 33 -4.94 -17.48 11.44
C ASP A 33 -5.35 -16.40 10.44
N LEU A 34 -4.40 -15.57 10.04
CA LEU A 34 -4.58 -14.55 8.99
C LEU A 34 -4.49 -15.12 7.57
N LYS A 35 -4.39 -16.45 7.39
CA LYS A 35 -4.22 -17.11 6.08
C LYS A 35 -5.30 -16.66 5.08
N ALA A 36 -6.57 -16.73 5.46
CA ALA A 36 -7.68 -16.35 4.59
C ALA A 36 -7.65 -14.84 4.22
N VAL A 37 -7.35 -13.98 5.21
CA VAL A 37 -7.24 -12.54 5.01
C VAL A 37 -6.07 -12.21 4.08
N LEU A 38 -4.94 -12.89 4.23
CA LEU A 38 -3.77 -12.71 3.39
C LEU A 38 -4.02 -13.18 1.95
N ILE A 39 -4.71 -14.31 1.77
CA ILE A 39 -5.12 -14.80 0.44
C ILE A 39 -6.04 -13.77 -0.24
N LEU A 40 -7.07 -13.29 0.47
CA LEU A 40 -7.99 -12.28 -0.05
C LEU A 40 -7.28 -10.97 -0.40
N TYR A 41 -6.36 -10.52 0.46
CA TYR A 41 -5.56 -9.33 0.23
C TYR A 41 -4.72 -9.46 -1.04
N ASN A 42 -3.94 -10.54 -1.18
CA ASN A 42 -3.12 -10.77 -2.37
C ASN A 42 -3.99 -10.89 -3.64
N PHE A 43 -5.14 -11.55 -3.56
CA PHE A 43 -6.05 -11.67 -4.69
C PHE A 43 -6.65 -10.32 -5.09
N SER A 44 -7.06 -9.49 -4.11
CA SER A 44 -7.54 -8.14 -4.35
C SER A 44 -6.45 -7.25 -4.97
N MET A 45 -5.20 -7.39 -4.53
CA MET A 45 -4.06 -6.66 -5.08
C MET A 45 -3.79 -7.07 -6.54
N PHE A 46 -3.85 -8.36 -6.85
CA PHE A 46 -3.75 -8.86 -8.21
C PHE A 46 -4.88 -8.33 -9.10
N LEU A 47 -6.13 -8.38 -8.63
CA LEU A 47 -7.29 -7.86 -9.36
C LEU A 47 -7.21 -6.36 -9.58
N VAL A 48 -6.87 -5.58 -8.56
CA VAL A 48 -6.73 -4.12 -8.68
C VAL A 48 -5.59 -3.78 -9.62
N THR A 49 -4.44 -4.44 -9.49
CA THR A 49 -3.29 -4.23 -10.39
C THR A 49 -3.67 -4.61 -11.82
N SER A 50 -4.35 -5.74 -12.03
CA SER A 50 -4.82 -6.21 -13.34
C SER A 50 -5.87 -5.27 -13.93
N TRP A 51 -6.77 -4.73 -13.12
CA TRP A 51 -7.79 -3.77 -13.53
C TRP A 51 -7.20 -2.39 -13.86
N LEU A 52 -6.22 -1.94 -13.06
CA LEU A 52 -5.44 -0.71 -13.32
C LEU A 52 -4.47 -0.88 -14.50
N SER A 53 -4.11 -2.12 -14.84
CA SER A 53 -3.29 -2.49 -15.99
C SER A 53 -4.05 -2.47 -17.32
N ASN A 54 -5.09 -1.65 -17.44
CA ASN A 54 -5.55 -1.11 -18.73
C ASN A 54 -4.52 -0.12 -19.34
N TYR A 55 -3.29 -0.12 -18.83
CA TYR A 55 -2.08 0.40 -19.46
C TYR A 55 -1.22 -0.78 -19.91
N SER A 56 -0.79 -0.74 -21.17
CA SER A 56 0.05 -1.74 -21.82
C SER A 56 1.26 -2.12 -20.96
N LEU A 57 1.51 -3.42 -20.77
CA LEU A 57 2.75 -3.98 -20.18
C LEU A 57 4.01 -3.73 -21.04
N LEU A 58 3.94 -2.87 -22.04
CA LEU A 58 5.03 -2.45 -22.92
C LEU A 58 5.48 -1.03 -22.52
N CYS A 59 6.77 -0.74 -22.72
CA CYS A 59 7.32 0.62 -22.58
C CYS A 59 6.53 1.59 -23.46
N GLN A 60 5.59 2.32 -22.87
CA GLN A 60 4.90 3.41 -23.54
C GLN A 60 5.86 4.61 -23.54
N PRO A 61 6.11 5.27 -24.69
CA PRO A 61 7.08 6.35 -24.79
C PRO A 61 6.75 7.45 -23.79
N VAL A 62 7.78 7.96 -23.10
CA VAL A 62 7.63 8.98 -22.06
C VAL A 62 7.07 10.26 -22.68
N ASP A 63 5.79 10.50 -22.47
CA ASP A 63 5.14 11.78 -22.76
C ASP A 63 5.58 12.82 -21.73
N TYR A 64 6.29 13.86 -22.17
CA TYR A 64 6.75 14.99 -21.33
C TYR A 64 5.64 15.99 -20.97
N SER A 65 4.38 15.65 -21.23
CA SER A 65 3.22 16.50 -20.92
C SER A 65 2.90 16.42 -19.41
N SER A 66 2.57 17.57 -18.81
CA SER A 66 2.24 17.73 -17.38
C SER A 66 0.85 17.16 -17.00
N SER A 67 0.48 16.03 -17.57
CA SER A 67 -0.74 15.30 -17.24
C SER A 67 -0.51 14.38 -16.02
N PRO A 68 -1.50 14.22 -15.13
CA PRO A 68 -1.35 13.46 -13.88
C PRO A 68 -1.12 11.95 -14.10
N LEU A 69 -1.37 11.45 -15.31
CA LEU A 69 -1.17 10.05 -15.71
C LEU A 69 0.31 9.78 -16.09
N ALA A 70 0.99 10.74 -16.72
CA ALA A 70 2.39 10.61 -17.14
C ALA A 70 3.40 10.62 -15.97
N MET A 71 3.01 11.12 -14.79
CA MET A 71 3.87 11.11 -13.60
C MET A 71 3.89 9.78 -12.84
N ARG A 72 2.98 8.84 -13.15
CA ARG A 72 2.76 7.62 -12.35
C ARG A 72 3.58 6.40 -12.82
N VAL A 73 4.14 6.47 -14.03
CA VAL A 73 5.01 5.47 -14.64
C VAL A 73 6.19 6.19 -15.27
N ARG A 74 7.27 6.33 -14.49
CA ARG A 74 8.62 6.50 -15.03
C ARG A 74 9.26 5.11 -14.92
N CYS A 75 9.55 4.48 -16.05
CA CYS A 75 10.60 3.46 -16.04
C CYS A 75 11.93 4.14 -15.74
#